data_AF-A0A0K9PN56-F1
#
_entry.id   AF-A0A0K9PN56-F1
#
_cell.length_a   1.000
_cell.length_b   1.000
_cell.length_c   1.000
_cell.angle_alpha   90.00
_cell.angle_beta   90.00
_cell.angle_gamma   90.00
#
_symmetry.space_group_name_H-M   'P 1'
#
loop_
_entity.id
_entity.type
_entity.pdbx_description
1 polymer ?
#
loop_
_entity_poly.entity_id
_entity_poly.type
_entity_poly.pdbx_seq_one_letter_code
_entity_poly.pdbx_strand_id
1 'polypeptide(L)'
;MSRAVSRFPFSAYSGCYRRRDDRISSSSVTCCLAGPHNNTSSSTSSSTSVLVFNQPTIQTTTFPDHPPGGDTDEDADPVWSEIRNEATRDTIEEPILHSLYESSILSHPCLESSLASLMSSKLSTSLLPAGVLFDLFLTTFRENTSLRISTRADLTAARDRDPACSKMVHCFLYYKGFLVLQSHRVANKLWMDGRRSLAFFIQSRVSEVFAVDIHPGRELGPVFC
;
A
#
# COMPACT_ATOMS: atom_id res chain seq x y z
N MET A 1 -8.99 37.99 -34.44
CA MET A 1 -8.89 38.06 -32.98
C MET A 1 -8.45 36.69 -32.47
N SER A 2 -7.14 36.53 -32.28
CA SER A 2 -6.51 35.27 -31.86
C SER A 2 -6.25 35.29 -30.35
N ARG A 3 -6.64 34.23 -29.64
CA ARG A 3 -6.17 33.88 -28.29
C ARG A 3 -5.97 32.36 -28.29
N ALA A 4 -4.74 31.90 -28.53
CA ALA A 4 -3.69 31.64 -27.54
C ALA A 4 -3.97 30.37 -26.73
N VAL A 5 -3.47 29.25 -27.25
CA VAL A 5 -3.34 27.95 -26.59
C VAL A 5 -2.19 28.05 -25.59
N SER A 6 -2.49 28.07 -24.29
CA SER A 6 -1.46 28.01 -23.24
C SER A 6 -1.06 26.55 -23.00
N ARG A 7 0.12 26.20 -23.53
CA ARG A 7 0.89 25.02 -23.16
C ARG A 7 1.25 25.09 -21.67
N PHE A 8 0.89 24.08 -20.89
CA PHE A 8 1.43 23.87 -19.55
C PHE A 8 2.80 23.18 -19.66
N PRO A 9 3.87 23.70 -19.04
CA PRO A 9 5.16 23.03 -19.01
C PRO A 9 5.20 22.00 -17.87
N PHE A 10 5.49 20.77 -18.25
CA PHE A 10 5.78 19.63 -17.39
C PHE A 10 7.26 19.72 -16.98
N SER A 11 7.59 20.27 -15.80
CA SER A 11 8.93 20.14 -15.19
C SER A 11 9.00 20.81 -13.82
N ALA A 12 9.05 20.01 -12.73
CA ALA A 12 9.86 20.30 -11.54
C ALA A 12 9.71 19.18 -10.49
N TYR A 13 10.34 18.02 -10.70
CA TYR A 13 10.79 17.18 -9.58
C TYR A 13 12.27 16.93 -9.78
N SER A 14 13.09 17.80 -9.19
CA SER A 14 14.54 17.64 -9.12
C SER A 14 15.04 18.29 -7.84
N GLY A 15 15.74 17.50 -7.02
CA GLY A 15 16.74 18.01 -6.09
C GLY A 15 16.44 17.84 -4.61
N CYS A 16 16.90 16.74 -4.03
CA CYS A 16 17.64 16.72 -2.76
C CYS A 16 18.27 15.33 -2.53
N TYR A 17 19.26 14.99 -3.36
CA TYR A 17 20.06 13.77 -3.20
C TYR A 17 21.41 14.13 -2.59
N ARG A 18 21.56 13.91 -1.27
CA ARG A 18 22.86 13.94 -0.60
C ARG A 18 23.55 12.60 -0.84
N ARG A 19 24.51 12.57 -1.79
CA ARG A 19 25.41 11.43 -2.05
C ARG A 19 26.29 11.21 -0.83
N ARG A 20 26.35 9.97 -0.34
CA ARG A 20 27.45 9.49 0.49
C ARG A 20 28.16 8.42 -0.36
N ASP A 21 29.42 8.69 -0.68
CA ASP A 21 30.31 7.79 -1.42
C ASP A 21 30.58 6.56 -0.56
N ASP A 22 30.34 5.37 -1.09
CA ASP A 22 31.04 4.16 -0.65
C ASP A 22 31.21 3.20 -1.84
N ARG A 23 32.49 3.00 -2.20
CA ARG A 23 32.99 2.02 -3.17
C ARG A 23 32.84 0.63 -2.56
N ILE A 24 32.09 -0.28 -3.18
CA ILE A 24 32.38 -1.72 -3.06
C ILE A 24 32.25 -2.41 -4.43
N SER A 25 33.42 -2.89 -4.85
CA SER A 25 33.79 -3.88 -5.85
C SER A 25 32.70 -4.75 -6.49
N SER A 26 32.75 -4.80 -7.82
CA SER A 26 32.13 -5.79 -8.69
C SER A 26 32.60 -7.21 -8.37
N SER A 27 31.71 -8.18 -8.48
CA SER A 27 32.06 -9.57 -8.79
C SER A 27 30.93 -10.18 -9.61
N SER A 28 31.20 -10.37 -10.90
CA SER A 28 30.39 -11.13 -11.85
C SER A 28 30.21 -12.57 -11.38
N VAL A 29 28.99 -13.08 -11.47
CA VAL A 29 28.74 -14.52 -11.61
C VAL A 29 27.73 -14.71 -12.73
N THR A 30 28.24 -15.19 -13.86
CA THR A 30 27.48 -15.73 -14.99
C THR A 30 27.62 -17.24 -14.94
N CYS A 31 26.52 -18.00 -14.94
CA CYS A 31 26.45 -19.38 -15.42
C CYS A 31 24.96 -19.77 -15.54
N CYS A 32 24.35 -19.72 -16.72
CA CYS A 32 24.26 -20.78 -17.74
C CYS A 32 22.92 -21.55 -17.66
N LEU A 33 22.17 -21.42 -18.76
CA LEU A 33 21.00 -22.18 -19.17
C LEU A 33 21.35 -23.66 -19.41
N ALA A 34 20.43 -24.57 -19.05
CA ALA A 34 20.17 -25.81 -19.79
C ALA A 34 18.88 -26.50 -19.31
N GLY A 35 17.90 -26.69 -20.20
CA GLY A 35 17.07 -27.92 -20.24
C GLY A 35 17.58 -28.79 -21.42
N PRO A 36 16.82 -29.76 -21.96
CA PRO A 36 15.64 -30.50 -21.46
C PRO A 36 15.88 -32.04 -21.50
N HIS A 37 14.89 -32.89 -21.17
CA HIS A 37 14.54 -34.13 -21.92
C HIS A 37 13.35 -34.93 -21.30
N ASN A 38 12.52 -35.46 -22.20
CA ASN A 38 11.30 -36.27 -22.07
C ASN A 38 11.49 -37.65 -21.40
N ASN A 39 10.41 -38.29 -20.90
CA ASN A 39 9.64 -39.34 -21.64
C ASN A 39 8.62 -40.16 -20.79
N THR A 40 7.46 -40.42 -21.43
CA THR A 40 6.55 -41.61 -21.41
C THR A 40 5.81 -42.13 -20.16
N SER A 41 4.48 -41.95 -20.21
CA SER A 41 3.37 -42.94 -20.09
C SER A 41 3.42 -44.14 -19.14
N SER A 42 2.41 -44.25 -18.27
CA SER A 42 1.61 -45.49 -18.09
C SER A 42 0.36 -45.25 -17.25
N SER A 43 -0.77 -45.70 -17.78
CA SER A 43 -2.10 -45.78 -17.19
C SER A 43 -2.22 -46.91 -16.16
N THR A 44 -2.83 -46.64 -15.00
CA THR A 44 -3.56 -47.66 -14.21
C THR A 44 -4.69 -47.03 -13.41
N SER A 45 -5.87 -47.62 -13.58
CA SER A 45 -7.10 -47.50 -12.80
C SER A 45 -6.88 -47.53 -11.29
N SER A 46 -7.56 -46.64 -10.55
CA SER A 46 -8.04 -46.93 -9.19
C SER A 46 -9.10 -45.92 -8.78
N SER A 47 -10.21 -46.46 -8.27
CA SER A 47 -11.32 -45.77 -7.65
C SER A 47 -10.83 -44.81 -6.56
N THR A 48 -11.25 -43.55 -6.63
CA THR A 48 -11.08 -42.60 -5.53
C THR A 48 -12.40 -41.91 -5.28
N SER A 49 -12.90 -42.17 -4.07
CA SER A 49 -14.05 -41.57 -3.42
C SER A 49 -14.13 -40.07 -3.67
N VAL A 50 -15.36 -39.59 -3.90
CA VAL A 50 -15.71 -38.17 -3.88
C VAL A 50 -15.39 -37.65 -2.47
N LEU A 51 -14.21 -37.06 -2.29
CA LEU A 51 -13.92 -36.25 -1.10
C LEU A 51 -14.67 -34.94 -1.28
N VAL A 52 -15.77 -34.82 -0.52
CA VAL A 52 -16.46 -33.57 -0.24
C VAL A 52 -15.42 -32.57 0.26
N PHE A 53 -15.09 -31.56 -0.55
CA PHE A 53 -14.23 -30.46 -0.14
C PHE A 53 -15.02 -29.61 0.85
N ASN A 54 -14.79 -29.87 2.13
CA ASN A 54 -15.34 -29.09 3.22
C ASN A 54 -14.84 -27.65 3.06
N GLN A 55 -15.77 -26.68 2.97
CA GLN A 55 -15.43 -25.26 2.95
C GLN A 55 -14.60 -24.93 4.20
N PRO A 56 -13.46 -24.22 4.09
CA PRO A 56 -12.83 -23.68 5.27
C PRO A 56 -13.75 -22.57 5.80
N THR A 57 -14.33 -22.83 6.98
CA THR A 57 -15.00 -21.84 7.80
C THR A 57 -14.09 -20.62 7.94
N ILE A 58 -14.51 -19.47 7.40
CA ILE A 58 -13.87 -18.19 7.66
C ILE A 58 -13.98 -17.96 9.17
N GLN A 59 -12.87 -18.10 9.89
CA GLN A 59 -12.79 -17.62 11.26
C GLN A 59 -12.79 -16.10 11.18
N THR A 60 -13.97 -15.52 11.42
CA THR A 60 -14.12 -14.13 11.80
C THR A 60 -13.21 -13.90 12.99
N THR A 61 -12.07 -13.25 12.79
CA THR A 61 -11.25 -12.72 13.87
C THR A 61 -12.04 -11.59 14.49
N THR A 62 -12.80 -11.94 15.53
CA THR A 62 -13.50 -11.03 16.41
C THR A 62 -12.49 -10.02 16.97
N PHE A 63 -12.72 -8.75 16.71
CA PHE A 63 -12.08 -7.64 17.41
C PHE A 63 -12.33 -7.81 18.92
N PRO A 64 -11.35 -7.53 19.80
CA PRO A 64 -11.64 -7.49 21.22
C PRO A 64 -12.68 -6.39 21.48
N ASP A 65 -13.80 -6.81 22.06
CA ASP A 65 -14.94 -5.97 22.45
C ASP A 65 -14.48 -4.79 23.31
N HIS A 66 -14.76 -3.57 22.83
CA HIS A 66 -14.71 -2.37 23.65
C HIS A 66 -16.02 -2.32 24.48
N PRO A 67 -15.99 -2.04 25.80
CA PRO A 67 -17.19 -1.94 26.62
C PRO A 67 -18.08 -0.75 26.18
N PRO A 68 -19.40 -0.82 26.38
CA PRO A 68 -20.30 0.28 26.07
C PRO A 68 -20.25 1.31 27.22
N GLY A 69 -19.63 2.46 26.98
CA GLY A 69 -19.72 3.60 27.89
C GLY A 69 -18.56 4.60 27.77
N GLY A 70 -18.87 5.80 27.26
CA GLY A 70 -18.05 7.00 27.42
C GLY A 70 -17.90 7.81 26.14
N ASP A 71 -18.83 8.74 25.89
CA ASP A 71 -18.63 9.84 24.95
C ASP A 71 -17.52 10.75 25.48
N THR A 72 -16.28 10.48 25.09
CA THR A 72 -15.16 11.42 25.22
C THR A 72 -14.49 11.55 23.87
N ASP A 73 -14.52 12.77 23.34
CA ASP A 73 -14.00 13.24 22.05
C ASP A 73 -12.46 13.07 21.86
N GLU A 74 -11.80 12.26 22.71
CA GLU A 74 -10.35 12.00 22.68
C GLU A 74 -9.95 10.86 21.72
N ASP A 75 -10.91 10.04 21.26
CA ASP A 75 -10.73 8.98 20.25
C ASP A 75 -11.12 9.43 18.82
N ALA A 76 -11.45 10.71 18.63
CA ALA A 76 -11.82 11.23 17.33
C ALA A 76 -10.58 11.41 16.43
N ASP A 77 -10.49 10.64 15.34
CA ASP A 77 -9.52 10.87 14.27
C ASP A 77 -10.11 11.82 13.22
N PRO A 78 -9.77 13.13 13.24
CA PRO A 78 -10.38 14.11 12.34
C PRO A 78 -10.00 13.87 10.88
N VAL A 79 -8.79 13.35 10.62
CA VAL A 79 -8.33 13.06 9.25
C VAL A 79 -9.13 11.90 8.68
N TRP A 80 -9.32 10.83 9.47
CA TRP A 80 -10.11 9.70 9.03
C TRP A 80 -11.58 10.06 8.83
N SER A 81 -12.14 10.86 9.74
CA SER A 81 -13.52 11.33 9.67
C SER A 81 -13.76 12.16 8.41
N GLU A 82 -12.85 13.08 8.08
CA GLU A 82 -12.94 13.87 6.84
C GLU A 82 -12.88 12.99 5.59
N ILE A 83 -11.96 12.01 5.54
CA ILE A 83 -11.85 11.09 4.40
C ILE A 83 -13.14 10.28 4.21
N ARG A 84 -13.75 9.78 5.30
CA ARG A 84 -15.03 9.06 5.22
C ARG A 84 -16.17 9.97 4.76
N ASN A 85 -16.21 11.22 5.21
CA ASN A 85 -17.21 12.20 4.80
C ASN A 85 -17.07 12.55 3.31
N GLU A 86 -15.84 12.81 2.85
CA GLU A 86 -15.55 13.04 1.44
C GLU A 86 -15.91 11.83 0.58
N ALA A 87 -15.52 10.61 1.00
CA ALA A 87 -15.88 9.38 0.30
C ALA A 87 -17.40 9.21 0.18
N THR A 88 -18.14 9.47 1.26
CA THR A 88 -19.61 9.36 1.27
C THR A 88 -20.23 10.34 0.26
N ARG A 89 -19.78 11.60 0.25
CA ARG A 89 -20.22 12.60 -0.73
C ARG A 89 -19.92 12.16 -2.16
N ASP A 90 -18.70 11.68 -2.42
CA ASP A 90 -18.28 11.22 -3.74
C ASP A 90 -19.13 10.04 -4.24
N THR A 91 -19.58 9.13 -3.35
CA THR A 91 -20.47 8.03 -3.76
C THR A 91 -21.86 8.48 -4.22
N ILE A 92 -22.34 9.62 -3.69
CA ILE A 92 -23.62 10.21 -4.08
C ILE A 92 -23.45 10.97 -5.40
N GLU A 93 -22.35 11.71 -5.53
CA GLU A 93 -22.01 12.49 -6.73
C GLU A 93 -21.73 11.60 -7.94
N GLU A 94 -21.01 10.49 -7.75
CA GLU A 94 -20.64 9.55 -8.83
C GLU A 94 -20.94 8.08 -8.43
N PRO A 95 -22.17 7.60 -8.67
CA PRO A 95 -22.59 6.26 -8.28
C PRO A 95 -21.78 5.12 -8.90
N ILE A 96 -21.15 5.31 -10.06
CA ILE A 96 -20.30 4.28 -10.69
C ILE A 96 -19.11 3.92 -9.79
N LEU A 97 -18.63 4.87 -8.98
CA LEU A 97 -17.51 4.66 -8.08
C LEU A 97 -17.91 4.12 -6.70
N HIS A 98 -19.21 3.92 -6.43
CA HIS A 98 -19.70 3.51 -5.12
C HIS A 98 -18.95 2.28 -4.56
N SER A 99 -18.82 1.20 -5.33
CA SER A 99 -18.13 -0.02 -4.89
C SER A 99 -16.63 0.20 -4.62
N LEU A 100 -15.99 1.14 -5.32
CA LEU A 100 -14.59 1.50 -5.08
C LEU A 100 -14.42 2.15 -3.71
N TYR A 101 -15.22 3.18 -3.41
CA TYR A 101 -15.17 3.89 -2.12
C TYR A 101 -15.60 2.98 -0.96
N GLU A 102 -16.63 2.14 -1.17
CA GLU A 102 -17.11 1.22 -0.16
C GLU A 102 -16.01 0.23 0.26
N SER A 103 -15.43 -0.47 -0.72
CA SER A 103 -14.38 -1.47 -0.49
C SER A 103 -13.05 -0.89 -0.01
N SER A 104 -12.72 0.35 -0.40
CA SER A 104 -11.43 0.94 -0.06
C SER A 104 -11.46 1.74 1.24
N ILE A 105 -12.61 2.30 1.63
CA ILE A 105 -12.72 3.29 2.72
C ILE A 105 -13.87 2.97 3.67
N LEU A 106 -15.12 2.97 3.19
CA LEU A 106 -16.29 3.02 4.07
C LEU A 106 -16.48 1.73 4.89
N SER A 107 -16.08 0.58 4.33
CA SER A 107 -16.10 -0.71 5.02
C SER A 107 -14.96 -0.91 6.04
N HIS A 108 -14.01 0.03 6.14
CA HIS A 108 -12.87 -0.09 7.07
C HIS A 108 -13.11 0.64 8.41
N PRO A 109 -12.65 0.10 9.55
CA PRO A 109 -12.87 0.72 10.86
C PRO A 109 -11.96 1.94 11.10
N CYS A 110 -10.76 1.98 10.50
CA CYS A 110 -9.78 3.04 10.70
C CYS A 110 -8.92 3.28 9.45
N LEU A 111 -8.21 4.42 9.45
CA LEU A 111 -7.31 4.83 8.36
C LEU A 111 -6.24 3.78 8.07
N GLU A 112 -5.65 3.17 9.10
CA GLU A 112 -4.61 2.16 8.96
C GLU A 112 -5.12 0.89 8.26
N SER A 113 -6.34 0.45 8.59
CA SER A 113 -6.96 -0.69 7.94
C SER A 113 -7.27 -0.40 6.47
N SER A 114 -7.84 0.77 6.18
CA SER A 114 -8.10 1.22 4.81
C SER A 114 -6.81 1.31 4.00
N LEU A 115 -5.76 1.89 4.56
CA LEU A 115 -4.47 2.05 3.89
C LEU A 115 -3.79 0.69 3.64
N ALA A 116 -3.82 -0.22 4.62
CA ALA A 116 -3.31 -1.57 4.46
C ALA A 116 -4.03 -2.32 3.33
N SER A 117 -5.35 -2.18 3.23
CA SER A 117 -6.17 -2.78 2.16
C SER A 117 -5.83 -2.22 0.79
N LEU A 118 -5.72 -0.89 0.69
CA LEU A 118 -5.38 -0.22 -0.55
C LEU A 118 -3.97 -0.59 -1.04
N MET A 119 -3.00 -0.57 -0.13
CA MET A 119 -1.61 -0.95 -0.44
C MET A 119 -1.50 -2.44 -0.80
N SER A 120 -2.17 -3.33 -0.06
CA SER A 120 -2.10 -4.77 -0.32
C SER A 120 -2.71 -5.14 -1.66
N SER A 121 -3.85 -4.54 -2.00
CA SER A 121 -4.50 -4.70 -3.31
C SER A 121 -3.54 -4.32 -4.43
N LYS A 122 -2.89 -3.15 -4.34
CA LYS A 122 -1.97 -2.66 -5.37
C LYS A 122 -0.64 -3.43 -5.46
N LEU A 123 -0.08 -3.89 -4.34
CA LEU A 123 1.24 -4.51 -4.30
C LEU A 123 1.23 -6.04 -4.39
N SER A 124 0.05 -6.66 -4.32
CA SER A 124 -0.11 -8.12 -4.40
C SER A 124 0.42 -8.72 -5.71
N THR A 125 0.66 -10.03 -5.66
CA THR A 125 1.02 -10.86 -6.82
C THR A 125 0.22 -12.16 -6.77
N SER A 126 0.29 -12.96 -7.83
CA SER A 126 -0.28 -14.32 -7.81
C SER A 126 0.34 -15.23 -6.74
N LEU A 127 1.61 -15.01 -6.38
CA LEU A 127 2.35 -15.79 -5.38
C LEU A 127 2.16 -15.27 -3.94
N LEU A 128 1.94 -13.96 -3.80
CA LEU A 128 1.71 -13.32 -2.51
C LEU A 128 0.38 -12.54 -2.54
N PRO A 129 -0.72 -13.18 -2.10
CA PRO A 129 -2.06 -12.60 -2.16
C PRO A 129 -2.21 -11.34 -1.28
N ALA A 130 -3.18 -10.49 -1.64
CA ALA A 130 -3.48 -9.25 -0.93
C ALA A 130 -3.79 -9.47 0.56
N GLY A 131 -4.45 -10.56 0.95
CA GLY A 131 -4.75 -10.85 2.37
C GLY A 131 -3.49 -10.96 3.24
N VAL A 132 -2.45 -11.64 2.75
CA VAL A 132 -1.18 -11.79 3.49
C VAL A 132 -0.47 -10.44 3.64
N LEU A 133 -0.49 -9.62 2.58
CA LEU A 133 0.09 -8.27 2.63
C LEU A 133 -0.73 -7.33 3.52
N PHE A 134 -2.06 -7.48 3.54
CA PHE A 134 -2.93 -6.71 4.41
C PHE A 134 -2.57 -6.94 5.89
N ASP A 135 -2.49 -8.19 6.32
CA ASP A 135 -2.14 -8.53 7.71
C ASP A 135 -0.76 -8.01 8.10
N LEU A 136 0.22 -8.14 7.18
CA LEU A 136 1.56 -7.59 7.35
C LEU A 136 1.55 -6.07 7.55
N PHE A 137 0.87 -5.33 6.66
CA PHE A 137 0.84 -3.87 6.69
C PHE A 137 0.07 -3.37 7.92
N LEU A 138 -1.08 -3.95 8.21
CA LEU A 138 -1.89 -3.57 9.36
C LEU A 138 -1.15 -3.82 10.68
N THR A 139 -0.46 -4.96 10.81
CA THR A 139 0.38 -5.24 11.99
C THR A 139 1.50 -4.22 12.12
N THR A 140 2.19 -3.90 11.02
CA THR A 140 3.26 -2.90 11.01
C THR A 140 2.74 -1.53 11.43
N PHE A 141 1.55 -1.10 10.98
CA PHE A 141 0.94 0.15 11.42
C PHE A 141 0.57 0.13 12.91
N ARG A 142 0.00 -0.97 13.40
CA ARG A 142 -0.40 -1.12 14.82
C ARG A 142 0.78 -1.02 15.77
N GLU A 143 1.91 -1.61 15.40
CA GLU A 143 3.13 -1.63 16.22
C GLU A 143 3.92 -0.32 16.16
N ASN A 144 3.61 0.59 15.23
CA ASN A 144 4.41 1.78 14.98
C ASN A 144 3.59 3.06 14.95
N THR A 145 3.46 3.70 16.12
CA THR A 145 2.77 4.98 16.27
C THR A 145 3.34 6.10 15.40
N SER A 146 4.65 6.11 15.17
CA SER A 146 5.29 7.10 14.30
C SER A 146 4.79 7.03 12.85
N LEU A 147 4.57 5.82 12.32
CA LEU A 147 4.01 5.63 10.98
C LEU A 147 2.59 6.20 10.91
N ARG A 148 1.77 5.91 11.92
CA ARG A 148 0.39 6.39 12.01
C ARG A 148 0.30 7.92 12.04
N ILE A 149 1.16 8.56 12.81
CA ILE A 149 1.25 10.03 12.88
C ILE A 149 1.69 10.60 11.53
N SER A 150 2.75 10.03 10.93
CA SER A 150 3.27 10.50 9.65
C SER A 150 2.28 10.32 8.50
N THR A 151 1.48 9.24 8.48
CA THR A 151 0.40 9.06 7.48
C THR A 151 -0.61 10.21 7.51
N ARG A 152 -1.05 10.60 8.71
CA ARG A 152 -1.99 11.72 8.88
C ARG A 152 -1.36 13.04 8.49
N ALA A 153 -0.11 13.26 8.90
CA ALA A 153 0.65 14.45 8.53
C ALA A 153 0.82 14.58 7.01
N ASP A 154 1.05 13.47 6.30
CA ASP A 154 1.20 13.48 4.85
C ASP A 154 -0.10 13.85 4.13
N LEU A 155 -1.24 13.32 4.58
CA LEU A 155 -2.56 13.64 4.01
C LEU A 155 -2.91 15.11 4.22
N THR A 156 -2.66 15.63 5.43
CA THR A 156 -2.84 17.06 5.73
C THR A 156 -1.90 17.92 4.89
N ALA A 157 -0.63 17.56 4.81
CA ALA A 157 0.34 18.30 3.99
C ALA A 157 -0.02 18.31 2.51
N ALA A 158 -0.52 17.19 1.97
CA ALA A 158 -0.96 17.12 0.58
C ALA A 158 -2.12 18.10 0.31
N ARG A 159 -3.15 18.11 1.17
CA ARG A 159 -4.27 19.06 1.05
C ARG A 159 -3.82 20.51 1.18
N ASP A 160 -2.93 20.80 2.11
CA ASP A 160 -2.55 22.18 2.44
C ASP A 160 -1.58 22.80 1.40
N ARG A 161 -0.75 21.98 0.75
CA ARG A 161 0.32 22.46 -0.13
C ARG A 161 0.04 22.28 -1.62
N ASP A 162 -0.77 21.30 -2.01
CA ASP A 162 -1.09 21.05 -3.41
C ASP A 162 -2.45 21.70 -3.76
N PRO A 163 -2.47 22.77 -4.57
CA PRO A 163 -3.72 23.42 -4.97
C PRO A 163 -4.63 22.51 -5.81
N ALA A 164 -4.11 21.43 -6.39
CA ALA A 164 -4.91 20.43 -7.09
C ALA A 164 -5.54 19.38 -6.14
N CYS A 165 -5.06 19.28 -4.89
CA CYS A 165 -5.56 18.34 -3.90
C CYS A 165 -6.68 18.96 -3.05
N SER A 166 -7.87 19.11 -3.64
CA SER A 166 -9.02 19.69 -2.93
C SER A 166 -9.64 18.77 -1.87
N LYS A 167 -9.51 17.45 -2.04
CA LYS A 167 -10.10 16.42 -1.15
C LYS A 167 -9.00 15.45 -0.69
N MET A 168 -8.91 15.17 0.60
CA MET A 168 -7.95 14.20 1.16
C MET A 168 -8.16 12.79 0.61
N VAL A 169 -9.40 12.41 0.35
CA VAL A 169 -9.76 11.10 -0.20
C VAL A 169 -9.15 10.87 -1.58
N HIS A 170 -9.00 11.91 -2.39
CA HIS A 170 -8.37 11.82 -3.71
C HIS A 170 -6.86 11.59 -3.59
N CYS A 171 -6.19 12.28 -2.65
CA CYS A 171 -4.80 11.99 -2.33
C CYS A 171 -4.63 10.54 -1.87
N PHE A 172 -5.47 10.11 -0.92
CA PHE A 172 -5.44 8.76 -0.36
C PHE A 172 -5.56 7.67 -1.43
N LEU A 173 -6.55 7.78 -2.34
CA LEU A 173 -6.84 6.75 -3.34
C LEU A 173 -5.88 6.78 -4.56
N TYR A 174 -5.52 7.98 -5.02
CA TYR A 174 -4.96 8.17 -6.36
C TYR A 174 -3.53 8.70 -6.38
N TYR A 175 -3.03 9.34 -5.32
CA TYR A 175 -1.69 9.92 -5.35
C TYR A 175 -0.63 8.84 -5.20
N LYS A 176 0.03 8.49 -6.31
CA LYS A 176 1.14 7.53 -6.32
C LYS A 176 2.27 7.93 -5.35
N GLY A 177 2.55 9.22 -5.22
CA GLY A 177 3.58 9.72 -4.31
C GLY A 177 3.29 9.36 -2.85
N PHE A 178 2.04 9.56 -2.42
CA PHE A 178 1.59 9.20 -1.08
C PHE A 178 1.72 7.69 -0.84
N LEU A 179 1.22 6.87 -1.77
CA LEU A 179 1.25 5.40 -1.66
C LEU A 179 2.69 4.84 -1.67
N VAL A 180 3.56 5.39 -2.51
CA VAL A 180 4.99 5.05 -2.54
C VAL A 180 5.63 5.37 -1.19
N LEU A 181 5.35 6.54 -0.62
CA LEU A 181 5.92 6.95 0.66
C LEU A 181 5.48 6.03 1.81
N GLN A 182 4.18 5.71 1.90
CA GLN A 182 3.70 4.79 2.95
C GLN A 182 4.28 3.39 2.80
N SER A 183 4.33 2.89 1.56
CA SER A 183 4.93 1.58 1.25
C SER A 183 6.41 1.53 1.61
N HIS A 184 7.16 2.60 1.29
CA HIS A 184 8.56 2.73 1.67
C HIS A 184 8.74 2.71 3.18
N ARG A 185 7.94 3.46 3.94
CA ARG A 185 8.07 3.50 5.40
C ARG A 185 7.81 2.13 6.05
N VAL A 186 6.84 1.38 5.54
CA VAL A 186 6.63 -0.01 5.96
C VAL A 186 7.83 -0.89 5.59
N ALA A 187 8.36 -0.78 4.37
CA ALA A 187 9.55 -1.52 3.94
C ALA A 187 10.79 -1.16 4.79
N ASN A 188 10.96 0.11 5.14
CA ASN A 188 12.02 0.59 6.02
C ASN A 188 11.88 0.02 7.42
N LYS A 189 10.67 -0.02 7.99
CA LYS A 189 10.45 -0.64 9.30
C LYS A 189 10.83 -2.13 9.29
N LEU A 190 10.38 -2.87 8.28
CA LEU A 190 10.74 -4.28 8.10
C LEU A 190 12.25 -4.49 7.90
N TRP A 191 12.91 -3.55 7.22
CA TRP A 191 14.36 -3.56 7.09
C TRP A 191 15.07 -3.41 8.43
N MET A 192 14.62 -2.47 9.26
CA MET A 192 15.16 -2.23 10.59
C MET A 192 14.93 -3.42 11.53
N ASP A 193 13.82 -4.15 11.35
CA ASP A 193 13.51 -5.37 12.11
C ASP A 193 14.26 -6.62 11.58
N GLY A 194 15.19 -6.44 10.63
CA GLY A 194 16.01 -7.52 10.08
C GLY A 194 15.30 -8.36 9.00
N ARG A 195 14.02 -8.08 8.68
CA ARG A 195 13.23 -8.79 7.66
C ARG A 195 13.55 -8.29 6.24
N ARG A 196 14.83 -8.30 5.87
CA ARG A 196 15.36 -7.66 4.64
C ARG A 196 14.76 -8.20 3.35
N SER A 197 14.53 -9.51 3.22
CA SER A 197 13.94 -10.09 2.01
C SER A 197 12.53 -9.56 1.75
N LEU A 198 11.75 -9.32 2.81
CA LEU A 198 10.40 -8.77 2.69
C LEU A 198 10.43 -7.27 2.37
N ALA A 199 11.39 -6.54 2.95
CA ALA A 199 11.62 -5.14 2.60
C ALA A 199 11.98 -4.97 1.11
N PHE A 200 12.87 -5.81 0.57
CA PHE A 200 13.20 -5.82 -0.85
C PHE A 200 12.01 -6.23 -1.73
N PHE A 201 11.21 -7.21 -1.29
CA PHE A 201 9.98 -7.55 -2.01
C PHE A 201 9.07 -6.34 -2.15
N ILE A 202 8.80 -5.61 -1.07
CA ILE A 202 7.93 -4.41 -1.11
C ILE A 202 8.55 -3.34 -2.03
N GLN A 203 9.85 -3.06 -1.90
CA GLN A 203 10.54 -2.11 -2.78
C GLN A 203 10.43 -2.51 -4.26
N SER A 204 10.59 -3.79 -4.58
CA SER A 204 10.45 -4.30 -5.95
C SER A 204 9.02 -4.12 -6.47
N ARG A 205 8.00 -4.42 -5.67
CA ARG A 205 6.59 -4.20 -6.04
C ARG A 205 6.27 -2.72 -6.23
N VAL A 206 6.78 -1.85 -5.36
CA VAL A 206 6.61 -0.39 -5.48
C VAL A 206 7.25 0.13 -6.77
N SER A 207 8.44 -0.37 -7.11
CA SER A 207 9.13 -0.03 -8.36
C SER A 207 8.33 -0.48 -9.58
N GLU A 208 7.78 -1.70 -9.57
CA GLU A 208 6.99 -2.22 -10.69
C GLU A 208 5.64 -1.48 -10.87
N VAL A 209 4.92 -1.21 -9.78
CA VAL A 209 3.56 -0.66 -9.82
C VAL A 209 3.56 0.87 -9.99
N PHE A 210 4.52 1.57 -9.37
CA PHE A 210 4.53 3.04 -9.32
C PHE A 210 5.71 3.68 -10.06
N ALA A 211 6.62 2.87 -10.63
CA ALA A 211 7.83 3.32 -11.30
C ALA A 211 8.73 4.21 -10.42
N VAL A 212 8.76 3.92 -9.11
CA VAL A 212 9.61 4.61 -8.13
C VAL A 212 10.39 3.58 -7.33
N ASP A 213 11.70 3.71 -7.33
CA ASP A 213 12.62 2.83 -6.61
C ASP A 213 13.30 3.59 -5.47
N ILE A 214 12.94 3.25 -4.23
CA ILE A 214 13.57 3.76 -3.02
C ILE A 214 14.11 2.56 -2.24
N HIS A 215 15.42 2.53 -2.03
CA HIS A 215 16.05 1.49 -1.23
C HIS A 215 15.49 1.49 0.20
N PRO A 216 15.05 0.35 0.77
CA PRO A 216 14.35 0.31 2.06
C PRO A 216 15.18 0.81 3.24
N GLY A 217 16.51 0.67 3.21
CA GLY A 217 17.41 1.26 4.22
C GLY A 217 17.54 2.79 4.16
N ARG A 218 16.86 3.48 3.25
CA ARG A 218 16.84 4.94 3.15
C ARG A 218 15.89 5.52 4.20
N GLU A 219 16.40 6.37 5.08
CA GLU A 219 15.55 7.18 5.97
C GLU A 219 14.93 8.35 5.18
N LEU A 220 13.62 8.53 5.33
CA LEU A 220 12.86 9.64 4.76
C LEU A 220 12.35 10.55 5.88
N GLY A 221 12.09 11.81 5.54
CA GLY A 221 11.52 12.78 6.47
C GLY A 221 10.14 12.36 7.00
N PRO A 222 9.72 12.95 8.13
CA PRO A 222 8.49 12.57 8.81
C PRO A 222 7.22 12.98 8.07
N VAL A 223 7.30 13.89 7.09
CA VAL A 223 6.14 14.44 6.37
C VAL A 223 6.44 14.54 4.87
N PHE A 224 5.43 14.25 4.05
CA PHE A 224 5.37 14.48 2.60
C PHE A 224 5.75 15.94 2.31
N CYS A 225 6.74 16.16 1.44
CA CYS A 225 7.18 17.50 1.05
C CYS A 225 6.32 18.05 -0.08
#